data_AF-A0AAN5HYL8-F1
#
_entry.id   AF-A0AAN5HYL8-F1
#
_cell.length_a   1.000
_cell.length_b   1.000
_cell.length_c   1.000
_cell.angle_alpha   90.00
_cell.angle_beta   90.00
_cell.angle_gamma   90.00
#
_symmetry.space_group_name_H-M   'P 1'
#
loop_
_entity.id
_entity.type
_entity.pdbx_description
1 polymer ?
#
loop_
_entity_poly.entity_id
_entity_poly.type
_entity_poly.pdbx_seq_one_letter_code
_entity_poly.pdbx_strand_id
1 'polypeptide(L)'
;FQFLPEMGIAVGGTCILCIGLDRMISVRFPTRYQAMERRKLYLFFAFLIFCYCAYLCILMIIFRKERMVVCEVVSPYPDEGVVWFNYWNVAVNFTSVFVYTLTWLALRKQADETMMKKIVKSLFIIVAVDITGWVLTPGTIIFLHTLNLNSQQLFAWTYLCTIFINISLSVKLFIYYFTRLAY
;
A
#
# COMPACT_ATOMS: atom_id res chain seq x y z
N PHE A 1 8.73 11.55 16.79
CA PHE A 1 8.44 11.71 15.35
C PHE A 1 8.87 10.46 14.62
N GLN A 2 7.93 9.75 13.99
CA GLN A 2 8.23 8.54 13.21
C GLN A 2 8.09 8.82 11.72
N PHE A 3 8.82 9.82 11.22
CA PHE A 3 8.68 10.27 9.84
C PHE A 3 9.16 9.22 8.81
N LEU A 4 10.27 8.56 9.11
CA LEU A 4 10.91 7.60 8.20
C LEU A 4 10.00 6.39 7.83
N PRO A 5 9.38 5.68 8.79
CA PRO A 5 8.50 4.55 8.45
C PRO A 5 7.26 5.00 7.67
N GLU A 6 6.69 6.16 8.00
CA GLU A 6 5.53 6.72 7.30
C GLU A 6 5.81 7.00 5.84
N MET A 7 6.92 7.68 5.55
CA MET A 7 7.35 7.93 4.17
C MET A 7 7.63 6.61 3.42
N GLY A 8 8.18 5.61 4.10
CA GLY A 8 8.41 4.29 3.53
C GLY A 8 7.12 3.59 3.08
N ILE A 9 6.08 3.64 3.90
CA ILE A 9 4.76 3.09 3.57
C ILE A 9 4.11 3.87 2.43
N ALA A 10 4.18 5.19 2.49
CA ALA A 10 3.60 6.09 1.50
C ALA A 10 4.18 5.87 0.10
N VAL A 11 5.52 5.89 0.04
CA VAL A 11 6.27 5.65 -1.20
C VAL A 11 6.04 4.21 -1.66
N GLY A 12 6.12 3.23 -0.76
CA GLY A 12 5.93 1.82 -1.11
C GLY A 12 4.57 1.53 -1.74
N GLY A 13 3.47 1.97 -1.10
CA GLY A 13 2.12 1.77 -1.60
C GLY A 13 1.85 2.49 -2.92
N THR A 14 2.29 3.75 -3.03
CA THR A 14 2.07 4.54 -4.24
C THR A 14 2.94 4.06 -5.41
N CYS A 15 4.17 3.63 -5.15
CA CYS A 15 5.03 3.03 -6.17
C CYS A 15 4.41 1.76 -6.76
N ILE A 16 3.83 0.90 -5.93
CA ILE A 16 3.15 -0.32 -6.39
C ILE A 16 1.97 0.06 -7.30
N LEU A 17 1.17 1.06 -6.93
CA LEU A 17 0.10 1.58 -7.79
C LEU A 17 0.64 2.09 -9.13
N CYS A 18 1.71 2.90 -9.12
CA CYS A 18 2.34 3.43 -10.33
C CYS A 18 2.88 2.33 -11.24
N ILE A 19 3.51 1.29 -10.67
CA ILE A 19 3.96 0.11 -11.43
C ILE A 19 2.75 -0.61 -12.05
N GLY A 20 1.66 -0.77 -11.30
CA GLY A 20 0.42 -1.34 -11.82
C GLY A 20 -0.13 -0.54 -13.01
N LEU A 21 -0.18 0.79 -12.90
CA LEU A 21 -0.67 1.68 -13.96
C LEU A 21 0.21 1.63 -15.21
N ASP A 22 1.54 1.64 -15.04
CA ASP A 22 2.50 1.49 -16.13
C ASP A 22 2.24 0.21 -16.94
N ARG A 23 2.11 -0.93 -16.24
CA ARG A 23 1.82 -2.22 -16.88
C ARG A 23 0.44 -2.24 -17.53
N MET A 24 -0.57 -1.65 -16.91
CA MET A 24 -1.91 -1.54 -17.48
C MET A 24 -1.91 -0.76 -18.79
N ILE A 25 -1.22 0.39 -18.83
CA ILE A 25 -1.14 1.25 -20.02
C ILE A 25 -0.38 0.50 -21.14
N SER A 26 0.72 -0.16 -20.80
CA SER A 26 1.52 -0.94 -21.75
C SER A 26 0.71 -2.08 -22.40
N VAL A 27 -0.05 -2.84 -21.61
CA VAL A 27 -0.84 -3.99 -22.11
C VAL A 27 -2.08 -3.54 -22.87
N ARG A 28 -2.79 -2.50 -22.39
CA ARG A 28 -4.09 -2.09 -22.96
C ARG A 28 -3.95 -1.14 -24.15
N PHE A 29 -2.90 -0.32 -24.18
CA PHE A 29 -2.68 0.67 -25.23
C PHE A 29 -1.22 0.63 -25.75
N PRO A 30 -0.79 -0.50 -26.34
CA PRO A 30 0.62 -0.69 -26.74
C PRO A 30 1.10 0.38 -27.73
N THR A 31 0.29 0.75 -28.73
CA THR A 31 0.62 1.76 -29.74
C THR A 31 0.77 3.16 -29.16
N ARG A 32 -0.11 3.55 -28.22
CA ARG A 32 -0.01 4.85 -27.54
C ARG A 32 1.14 4.87 -26.55
N TYR A 33 1.38 3.75 -25.86
CA TYR A 33 2.49 3.62 -24.91
C TYR A 33 3.85 3.76 -25.62
N GLN A 34 3.99 3.24 -26.84
CA GLN A 34 5.20 3.43 -27.65
C GLN A 34 5.37 4.87 -28.16
N ALA A 35 4.29 5.54 -28.52
CA ALA A 35 4.32 6.94 -28.96
C ALA A 35 4.48 7.96 -27.81
N MET A 36 4.22 7.53 -26.56
CA MET A 36 4.29 8.40 -25.39
C MET A 36 5.72 8.53 -24.88
N GLU A 37 6.11 9.75 -24.53
CA GLU A 37 7.43 10.03 -24.00
C GLU A 37 7.56 9.50 -22.56
N ARG A 38 8.37 8.46 -22.37
CA ARG A 38 8.56 7.78 -21.07
C ARG A 38 8.94 8.75 -19.95
N ARG A 39 9.71 9.80 -20.26
CA ARG A 39 10.13 10.82 -19.29
C ARG A 39 8.93 11.56 -18.67
N LYS A 40 7.92 11.92 -19.48
CA LYS A 40 6.71 12.59 -19.00
C LYS A 40 5.87 11.68 -18.11
N LEU A 41 5.76 10.39 -18.47
CA LEU A 41 5.05 9.40 -17.66
C LEU A 41 5.72 9.20 -16.29
N TYR A 42 7.03 9.04 -16.24
CA TYR A 42 7.75 8.86 -14.98
C TYR A 42 7.76 10.12 -14.11
N LEU A 43 7.82 11.32 -14.72
CA LEU A 43 7.64 12.57 -14.00
C LEU A 43 6.24 12.68 -13.39
N PHE A 44 5.20 12.23 -14.10
CA PHE A 44 3.84 12.17 -13.58
C PHE A 44 3.73 11.20 -12.39
N PHE A 45 4.33 10.02 -12.47
CA PHE A 45 4.35 9.09 -11.33
C PHE A 45 5.14 9.63 -10.13
N ALA A 46 6.29 10.27 -10.36
CA ALA A 46 7.06 10.92 -9.30
C ALA A 46 6.25 12.04 -8.62
N PHE A 47 5.52 12.83 -9.41
CA PHE A 47 4.62 13.86 -8.89
C PHE A 47 3.50 13.26 -8.02
N LEU A 48 2.86 12.17 -8.47
CA LEU A 48 1.84 11.47 -7.66
C LEU A 48 2.39 10.97 -6.31
N ILE A 49 3.58 10.36 -6.32
CA ILE A 49 4.24 9.91 -5.08
C ILE A 49 4.52 11.10 -4.17
N PHE A 50 5.05 12.19 -4.72
CA PHE A 50 5.32 13.40 -3.96
C PHE A 50 4.05 14.00 -3.34
N CYS A 51 2.95 14.10 -4.10
CA CYS A 51 1.67 14.59 -3.61
C CYS A 51 1.13 13.71 -2.47
N TYR A 52 1.22 12.39 -2.58
CA TYR A 52 0.76 11.50 -1.52
C TYR A 52 1.61 11.61 -0.25
N CYS A 53 2.94 11.68 -0.38
CA CYS A 53 3.83 11.91 0.75
C CYS A 53 3.54 13.27 1.41
N ALA A 54 3.39 14.33 0.62
CA ALA A 54 3.05 15.66 1.13
C ALA A 54 1.71 15.68 1.87
N TYR A 55 0.70 14.97 1.35
CA TYR A 55 -0.60 14.81 2.02
C TYR A 55 -0.46 14.17 3.41
N LEU A 56 0.31 13.08 3.52
CA LEU A 56 0.56 12.42 4.81
C LEU A 56 1.35 13.32 5.77
N CYS A 57 2.35 14.05 5.28
CA CYS A 57 3.06 15.05 6.09
C CYS A 57 2.11 16.12 6.64
N ILE A 58 1.18 16.62 5.81
CA ILE A 58 0.18 17.60 6.23
C ILE A 58 -0.73 17.01 7.31
N LEU A 59 -1.20 15.77 7.14
CA LEU A 59 -1.98 15.07 8.17
C LEU A 59 -1.22 14.97 9.50
N MET A 60 0.07 14.59 9.47
CA MET A 60 0.91 14.51 10.67
C MET A 60 1.06 15.87 11.37
N ILE A 61 1.12 16.97 10.61
CA ILE A 61 1.26 18.33 11.16
C ILE A 61 -0.06 18.81 11.76
N ILE A 62 -1.17 18.66 11.03
CA ILE A 62 -2.50 19.14 11.45
C ILE A 62 -2.95 18.44 12.73
N PHE A 63 -2.81 17.12 12.79
CA PHE A 63 -3.26 16.33 13.92
C PHE A 63 -2.17 16.18 15.00
N ARG A 64 -1.10 16.98 14.99
CA ARG A 64 0.00 16.80 15.95
C ARG A 64 -0.49 16.94 17.40
N LYS A 65 -0.25 15.91 18.22
CA LYS A 65 -0.42 15.96 19.69
C LYS A 65 0.83 15.44 20.40
N GLU A 66 1.25 16.15 21.44
CA GLU A 66 2.39 15.74 22.27
C GLU A 66 1.90 14.74 23.32
N ARG A 67 2.27 13.47 23.13
CA ARG A 67 1.92 12.36 24.03
C ARG A 67 3.03 11.31 24.01
N MET A 68 3.26 10.65 25.14
CA MET A 68 4.12 9.47 25.16
C MET A 68 3.38 8.32 24.48
N VAL A 69 3.93 7.84 23.37
CA VAL A 69 3.36 6.77 22.55
C VAL A 69 4.38 5.69 22.31
N VAL A 70 3.90 4.45 22.20
CA VAL A 70 4.72 3.34 21.71
C VAL A 70 5.05 3.60 20.24
N CYS A 71 6.23 3.18 19.82
CA CYS A 71 6.63 3.31 18.43
C CYS A 71 5.81 2.38 17.53
N GLU A 72 4.74 2.88 16.91
CA GLU A 72 3.88 2.16 15.98
C GLU A 72 3.50 3.03 14.78
N VAL A 73 3.34 2.42 13.60
CA VAL A 73 2.99 3.09 12.33
C VAL A 73 1.78 4.04 12.46
N VAL A 74 0.85 3.70 13.34
CA VAL A 74 -0.40 4.44 13.48
C VAL A 74 -0.27 5.62 14.48
N SER A 75 0.77 5.61 15.32
CA SER A 75 0.98 6.59 16.39
C SER A 75 1.11 8.05 15.95
N PRO A 76 1.66 8.39 14.76
CA PRO A 76 1.79 9.77 14.32
C PRO A 76 0.45 10.47 14.07
N TYR A 77 -0.63 9.71 13.91
CA TYR A 77 -1.96 10.24 13.60
C TYR A 77 -2.90 9.99 14.79
N PRO A 78 -2.99 10.91 15.77
CA PRO A 78 -3.93 10.78 16.86
C PRO A 78 -5.38 10.97 16.41
N ASP A 79 -6.28 10.28 17.11
CA ASP A 79 -7.73 10.44 17.03
C ASP A 79 -8.26 10.31 15.59
N GLU A 80 -8.89 11.36 15.05
CA GLU A 80 -9.45 11.36 13.70
C GLU A 80 -8.40 11.24 12.60
N GLY A 81 -7.16 11.67 12.85
CA GLY A 81 -6.07 11.55 11.88
C GLY A 81 -5.83 10.09 11.48
N VAL A 82 -6.06 9.17 12.42
CA VAL A 82 -5.93 7.72 12.22
C VAL A 82 -6.93 7.20 11.20
N VAL A 83 -8.15 7.72 11.24
CA VAL A 83 -9.25 7.31 10.37
C VAL A 83 -8.96 7.80 8.95
N TRP A 84 -8.53 9.05 8.81
CA TRP A 84 -8.13 9.62 7.53
C TRP A 84 -6.94 8.88 6.91
N PHE A 85 -5.90 8.63 7.69
CA PHE A 85 -4.74 7.86 7.25
C PHE A 85 -5.13 6.46 6.76
N ASN A 86 -5.93 5.74 7.55
CA ASN A 86 -6.33 4.39 7.21
C ASN A 86 -7.26 4.36 5.98
N TYR A 87 -8.22 5.28 5.89
CA TYR A 87 -9.13 5.40 4.75
C TYR A 87 -8.37 5.58 3.44
N TRP A 88 -7.40 6.49 3.39
CA TRP A 88 -6.61 6.74 2.18
C TRP A 88 -5.65 5.58 1.85
N ASN A 89 -5.01 4.96 2.85
CA ASN A 89 -4.18 3.79 2.59
C ASN A 89 -5.01 2.62 2.05
N VAL A 90 -6.18 2.36 2.61
CA VAL A 90 -7.12 1.36 2.10
C VAL A 90 -7.55 1.71 0.67
N ALA A 91 -7.90 2.97 0.39
CA ALA A 91 -8.28 3.42 -0.96
C ALA A 91 -7.17 3.22 -2.00
N VAL A 92 -5.92 3.58 -1.69
CA VAL A 92 -4.75 3.38 -2.58
C VAL A 92 -4.50 1.88 -2.83
N ASN A 93 -4.62 1.06 -1.80
CA ASN A 93 -4.45 -0.39 -1.92
C ASN A 93 -5.57 -1.05 -2.74
N PHE A 94 -6.84 -0.66 -2.53
CA PHE A 94 -7.96 -1.12 -3.35
C PHE A 94 -7.82 -0.71 -4.81
N THR A 95 -7.39 0.53 -5.06
CA THR A 95 -7.11 1.02 -6.42
C THR A 95 -6.01 0.17 -7.07
N SER A 96 -4.97 -0.20 -6.30
CA SER A 96 -3.90 -1.07 -6.78
C SER A 96 -4.46 -2.44 -7.18
N VAL A 97 -5.28 -3.10 -6.34
CA VAL A 97 -5.90 -4.39 -6.70
C VAL A 97 -6.74 -4.27 -7.96
N PHE A 98 -7.53 -3.20 -8.09
CA PHE A 98 -8.33 -2.98 -9.28
C PHE A 98 -7.45 -2.88 -10.54
N VAL A 99 -6.39 -2.08 -10.50
CA VAL A 99 -5.45 -1.92 -11.61
C VAL A 99 -4.75 -3.24 -11.96
N TYR A 100 -4.30 -4.00 -10.96
CA TYR A 100 -3.66 -5.31 -11.20
C TYR A 100 -4.65 -6.35 -11.76
N THR A 101 -5.90 -6.33 -11.30
CA THR A 101 -6.96 -7.22 -11.81
C THR A 101 -7.26 -6.91 -13.27
N LEU A 102 -7.40 -5.62 -13.63
CA LEU A 102 -7.59 -5.21 -15.02
C LEU A 102 -6.40 -5.60 -15.90
N THR A 103 -5.18 -5.40 -15.40
CA THR A 103 -3.95 -5.78 -16.11
C THR A 103 -3.90 -7.29 -16.34
N TRP A 104 -4.24 -8.08 -15.33
CA TRP A 104 -4.31 -9.54 -15.42
C TRP A 104 -5.35 -10.03 -16.44
N LEU A 105 -6.54 -9.43 -16.44
CA LEU A 105 -7.59 -9.76 -17.41
C LEU A 105 -7.18 -9.40 -18.84
N ALA A 106 -6.51 -8.25 -19.03
CA ALA A 106 -6.00 -7.85 -20.34
C ALA A 106 -4.89 -8.80 -20.82
N LEU A 107 -4.00 -9.21 -19.92
CA LEU A 107 -2.88 -10.09 -20.23
C LEU A 107 -3.31 -11.53 -20.52
N ARG A 108 -4.43 -12.00 -19.94
CA ARG A 108 -5.04 -13.29 -20.30
C ARG A 108 -5.46 -13.37 -21.77
N LYS A 109 -5.77 -12.23 -22.39
CA LYS A 109 -6.14 -12.17 -23.82
C LYS A 109 -4.93 -12.24 -24.76
N GLN A 110 -3.71 -12.13 -24.22
CA GLN A 110 -2.46 -12.21 -24.99
C GLN A 110 -1.82 -13.60 -24.81
N ALA A 111 -1.56 -14.29 -25.91
CA ALA A 111 -1.10 -15.69 -25.90
C ALA A 111 0.36 -15.85 -25.43
N ASP A 112 1.27 -14.93 -25.79
CA ASP A 112 2.73 -15.16 -25.71
C ASP A 112 3.47 -14.53 -24.50
N GLU A 113 2.79 -13.76 -23.66
CA GLU A 113 3.46 -12.95 -22.62
C GLU A 113 3.64 -13.72 -21.29
N THR A 114 4.26 -14.90 -21.31
CA THR A 114 4.47 -15.77 -20.12
C THR A 114 5.27 -15.08 -19.02
N MET A 115 6.27 -14.27 -19.41
CA MET A 115 7.09 -13.48 -18.49
C MET A 115 6.26 -12.42 -17.77
N MET A 116 5.52 -11.57 -18.50
CA MET A 116 4.65 -10.56 -17.90
C MET A 116 3.57 -11.19 -17.01
N LYS A 117 3.04 -12.37 -17.36
CA LYS A 117 2.06 -13.08 -16.52
C LYS A 117 2.65 -13.44 -15.16
N LYS A 118 3.91 -13.87 -15.10
CA LYS A 118 4.61 -14.13 -13.83
C LYS A 118 4.79 -12.86 -12.99
N ILE A 119 5.20 -11.74 -13.61
CA ILE A 119 5.37 -10.44 -12.91
C ILE A 119 4.04 -9.97 -12.31
N VAL A 120 2.99 -9.91 -13.13
CA VAL A 120 1.68 -9.42 -12.69
C VAL A 120 1.10 -10.31 -11.60
N LYS A 121 1.28 -11.64 -11.69
CA LYS A 121 0.87 -12.57 -10.64
C LYS A 121 1.60 -12.30 -9.32
N SER A 122 2.91 -12.10 -9.35
CA SER A 122 3.70 -11.79 -8.14
C SER A 122 3.26 -10.48 -7.50
N LEU A 123 3.11 -9.42 -8.31
CA LEU A 123 2.62 -8.12 -7.85
C LEU A 123 1.19 -8.19 -7.28
N PHE A 124 0.32 -9.00 -7.89
CA PHE A 124 -1.02 -9.23 -7.37
C PHE A 124 -0.99 -9.88 -5.97
N ILE A 125 -0.09 -10.85 -5.73
CA ILE A 125 0.10 -11.46 -4.40
C ILE A 125 0.56 -10.40 -3.39
N ILE A 126 1.51 -9.54 -3.77
CA ILE A 126 1.99 -8.44 -2.90
C ILE A 126 0.82 -7.56 -2.47
N VAL A 127 -0.01 -7.11 -3.41
CA VAL A 127 -1.12 -6.21 -3.09
C VAL A 127 -2.22 -6.92 -2.31
N ALA A 128 -2.51 -8.19 -2.60
CA ALA A 128 -3.47 -8.96 -1.82
C ALA A 128 -3.05 -9.09 -0.35
N VAL A 129 -1.77 -9.40 -0.09
CA VAL A 129 -1.21 -9.45 1.26
C VAL A 129 -1.26 -8.07 1.94
N ASP A 130 -1.00 -7.00 1.19
CA ASP A 130 -1.07 -5.63 1.72
C ASP A 130 -2.49 -5.26 2.15
N ILE A 131 -3.50 -5.49 1.30
CA ILE A 131 -4.91 -5.27 1.66
C ILE A 131 -5.29 -6.07 2.89
N THR A 132 -4.88 -7.34 2.98
CA THR A 132 -5.22 -8.13 4.16
C THR A 132 -4.64 -7.52 5.44
N GLY A 133 -3.40 -7.02 5.42
CA GLY A 133 -2.83 -6.32 6.59
C GLY A 133 -3.59 -5.04 6.93
N TRP A 134 -3.84 -4.18 5.93
CA TRP A 134 -4.49 -2.88 6.12
C TRP A 134 -5.98 -2.94 6.40
N VAL A 135 -6.68 -4.03 6.07
CA VAL A 135 -8.10 -4.22 6.39
C VAL A 135 -8.26 -5.01 7.68
N LEU A 136 -7.47 -6.07 7.88
CA LEU A 136 -7.59 -6.94 9.04
C LEU A 136 -7.28 -6.18 10.33
N THR A 137 -6.19 -5.42 10.38
CA THR A 137 -5.79 -4.71 11.60
C THR A 137 -6.82 -3.70 12.10
N PRO A 138 -7.31 -2.72 11.31
CA PRO A 138 -8.36 -1.83 11.79
C PRO A 138 -9.69 -2.56 12.00
N GLY A 139 -10.00 -3.58 11.20
CA GLY A 139 -11.20 -4.41 11.39
C GLY A 139 -11.19 -5.14 12.74
N THR A 140 -10.08 -5.74 13.13
CA THR A 140 -9.92 -6.40 14.42
C THR A 140 -9.89 -5.39 15.56
N ILE A 141 -9.28 -4.22 15.39
CA ILE A 141 -9.30 -3.16 16.41
C ILE A 141 -10.73 -2.67 16.68
N ILE A 142 -11.51 -2.41 15.65
CA ILE A 142 -12.92 -2.01 15.79
C ILE A 142 -13.71 -3.13 16.49
N PHE A 143 -13.51 -4.39 16.08
CA PHE A 143 -14.16 -5.52 16.71
C PHE A 143 -13.79 -5.66 18.20
N LEU A 144 -12.51 -5.51 18.55
CA LEU A 144 -12.04 -5.54 19.94
C LEU A 144 -12.64 -4.40 20.78
N HIS A 145 -12.87 -3.23 20.19
CA HIS A 145 -13.56 -2.12 20.85
C HIS A 145 -15.05 -2.39 21.10
N THR A 146 -15.70 -3.26 20.31
CA THR A 146 -17.09 -3.69 20.58
C THR A 146 -17.18 -4.73 21.70
N LEU A 147 -16.08 -5.41 22.01
CA LEU A 147 -15.99 -6.27 23.17
C LEU A 147 -15.70 -5.39 24.38
N ASN A 148 -16.53 -5.45 25.42
CA ASN A 148 -16.34 -4.73 26.69
C ASN A 148 -15.14 -5.30 27.48
N LEU A 149 -13.94 -5.28 26.89
CA LEU A 149 -12.70 -5.77 27.46
C LEU A 149 -12.11 -4.76 28.43
N ASN A 150 -11.31 -5.26 29.37
CA ASN A 150 -10.59 -4.39 30.29
C ASN A 150 -9.51 -3.59 29.55
N SER A 151 -9.18 -2.39 30.01
CA SER A 151 -8.28 -1.45 29.30
C SER A 151 -6.89 -2.04 28.98
N GLN A 152 -6.34 -2.85 29.89
CA GLN A 152 -5.07 -3.56 29.69
C GLN A 152 -5.17 -4.66 28.62
N GLN A 153 -6.29 -5.39 28.57
CA GLN A 153 -6.51 -6.43 27.57
C GLN A 153 -6.68 -5.81 26.19
N LEU A 154 -7.46 -4.72 26.09
CA LEU A 154 -7.66 -3.99 24.84
C LEU A 154 -6.33 -3.47 24.27
N PHE A 155 -5.45 -2.94 25.13
CA PHE A 155 -4.11 -2.51 24.73
C PHE A 155 -3.27 -3.67 24.19
N ALA A 156 -3.21 -4.80 24.91
CA ALA A 156 -2.44 -5.97 24.50
C ALA A 156 -2.92 -6.55 23.15
N TRP A 157 -4.23 -6.68 22.96
CA TRP A 157 -4.80 -7.20 21.73
C TRP A 157 -4.63 -6.25 20.54
N THR A 158 -4.77 -4.94 20.76
CA THR A 158 -4.52 -3.92 19.73
C THR A 158 -3.07 -3.97 19.27
N TYR A 159 -2.12 -4.11 20.20
CA TYR A 159 -0.70 -4.24 19.88
C TYR A 159 -0.40 -5.52 19.09
N LEU A 160 -1.02 -6.65 19.41
CA LEU A 160 -0.88 -7.87 18.60
C LEU A 160 -1.40 -7.67 17.17
N CYS A 161 -2.46 -6.88 16.98
CA CYS A 161 -3.04 -6.65 15.66
C CYS A 161 -2.12 -5.83 14.73
N THR A 162 -1.25 -4.98 15.27
CA THR A 162 -0.29 -4.20 14.45
C THR A 162 0.85 -5.05 13.91
N ILE A 163 1.10 -6.24 14.48
CA ILE A 163 2.08 -7.20 13.96
C ILE A 163 1.71 -7.64 12.53
N PHE A 164 0.41 -7.79 12.22
CA PHE A 164 -0.03 -8.18 10.88
C PHE A 164 0.41 -7.18 9.80
N ILE A 165 0.29 -5.87 10.05
CA ILE A 165 0.78 -4.83 9.13
C ILE A 165 2.29 -4.96 8.93
N ASN A 166 3.06 -5.16 10.01
CA ASN A 166 4.52 -5.32 9.93
C ASN A 166 4.93 -6.57 9.14
N ILE A 167 4.19 -7.67 9.26
CA ILE A 167 4.39 -8.87 8.45
C ILE A 167 4.07 -8.56 6.98
N SER A 168 2.93 -7.94 6.69
CA SER A 168 2.55 -7.55 5.33
C SER A 168 3.59 -6.66 4.66
N LEU A 169 4.19 -5.71 5.39
CA LEU A 169 5.28 -4.87 4.90
C LEU A 169 6.57 -5.69 4.64
N SER A 170 6.91 -6.59 5.55
CA SER A 170 8.13 -7.41 5.46
C SER A 170 8.06 -8.42 4.32
N VAL A 171 6.90 -9.04 4.10
CA VAL A 171 6.65 -10.02 3.02
C VAL A 171 6.93 -9.44 1.63
N LYS A 172 6.71 -8.13 1.43
CA LYS A 172 7.01 -7.47 0.15
C LYS A 172 8.48 -7.63 -0.25
N LEU A 173 9.40 -7.45 0.70
CA LEU A 173 10.84 -7.58 0.45
C LEU A 173 11.19 -8.99 -0.01
N PHE A 174 10.63 -10.01 0.64
CA PHE A 174 10.83 -11.40 0.26
C PHE A 174 10.27 -11.68 -1.14
N ILE A 175 9.05 -11.24 -1.44
CA ILE A 175 8.44 -11.49 -2.75
C ILE A 175 9.24 -10.80 -3.85
N TYR A 176 9.70 -9.56 -3.66
CA TYR A 176 10.55 -8.89 -4.64
C TYR A 176 11.89 -9.61 -4.86
N TYR A 177 12.51 -10.09 -3.78
CA TYR A 177 13.77 -10.82 -3.85
C TYR A 177 13.62 -12.15 -4.61
N PHE A 178 12.62 -12.97 -4.28
CA PHE A 178 12.36 -14.23 -4.97
C PHE A 178 11.90 -14.04 -6.42
N THR A 179 11.12 -12.99 -6.69
CA THR A 179 10.72 -12.66 -8.06
C THR A 179 11.96 -12.30 -8.88
N ARG A 180 12.90 -11.54 -8.33
CA ARG A 180 14.19 -11.22 -8.99
C ARG A 180 15.05 -12.45 -9.21
N LEU A 181 15.11 -13.40 -8.28
CA LEU A 181 15.89 -14.63 -8.45
C LEU A 181 15.33 -15.58 -9.51
N ALA A 182 14.03 -15.47 -9.80
CA ALA A 182 13.38 -16.20 -10.88
C ALA A 182 13.58 -15.53 -12.27
N TYR A 183 14.27 -14.38 -12.31
CA TYR A 183 14.67 -13.61 -13.49
C TYR A 183 16.16 -13.77 -13.78
#